data_AF-A0A836B0S0-F1
#
_entry.id   AF-A0A836B0S0-F1
#
_cell.length_a   1.000
_cell.length_b   1.000
_cell.length_c   1.000
_cell.angle_alpha   90.00
_cell.angle_beta   90.00
_cell.angle_gamma   90.00
#
_symmetry.space_group_name_H-M   'P 1'
#
loop_
_entity.id
_entity.type
_entity.pdbx_description
1 polymer ?
#
loop_
_entity_poly.entity_id
_entity_poly.type
_entity_poly.pdbx_seq_one_letter_code
_entity_poly.pdbx_strand_id
1 'polypeptide(L)'
;MLDQIAHKLEEEAERRFSRAGEVNPVLLAKRVRKLASEMPELQAACRDLLSSKQGLVDAAQRQLAANYTRLQQLCAAAGAPPPDDASFRSFQTSVGEWSSMLHHHSAAGQQMSRQDLNAALARVATSHV
;
A
#
# COMPACT_ATOMS: atom_id res chain seq x y z
N MET A 1 -7.56 22.13 34.10
CA MET A 1 -8.61 23.10 33.71
C MET A 1 -9.05 22.90 32.26
N LEU A 2 -8.12 22.84 31.29
CA LEU A 2 -8.45 22.60 29.87
C LEU A 2 -9.09 21.22 29.61
N ASP A 3 -8.60 20.15 30.23
CA ASP A 3 -9.18 18.80 30.05
C ASP A 3 -10.60 18.68 30.59
N GLN A 4 -10.92 19.42 31.66
CA GLN A 4 -12.28 19.47 32.22
C GLN A 4 -13.24 20.22 31.30
N ILE A 5 -12.76 21.28 30.65
CA ILE A 5 -13.54 22.03 29.65
C ILE A 5 -13.76 21.16 28.41
N ALA A 6 -12.73 20.46 27.94
CA ALA A 6 -12.83 19.53 26.82
C ALA A 6 -13.83 18.40 27.12
N HIS A 7 -13.76 17.79 28.30
CA HIS A 7 -14.68 16.74 28.72
C HIS A 7 -16.14 17.21 28.75
N LYS A 8 -16.41 18.41 29.28
CA LYS A 8 -17.77 18.98 29.27
C LYS A 8 -18.31 19.25 27.87
N LEU A 9 -17.47 19.77 26.97
CA LEU A 9 -17.85 19.99 25.57
C LEU A 9 -18.13 18.68 24.83
N GLU A 10 -17.40 17.61 25.15
CA GLU A 10 -17.66 16.28 24.61
C GLU A 10 -19.00 15.71 25.09
N GLU A 11 -19.32 15.84 26.38
CA GLU A 11 -20.62 15.43 26.92
C GLU A 11 -21.78 16.21 26.29
N GLU A 12 -21.64 17.52 26.11
CA GLU A 12 -22.67 18.34 25.47
C GLU A 12 -22.86 17.99 23.99
N ALA A 13 -21.77 17.74 23.26
CA ALA A 13 -21.84 17.29 21.87
C ALA A 13 -22.51 15.91 21.77
N GLU A 14 -22.16 14.98 22.66
CA GLU A 14 -22.74 13.65 22.68
C GLU A 14 -24.24 13.69 22.97
N ARG A 15 -24.69 14.56 23.90
CA ARG A 15 -26.11 14.82 24.17
C ARG A 15 -26.84 15.49 23.01
N ARG A 16 -26.16 16.35 22.24
CA ARG A 16 -26.78 17.09 21.13
C ARG A 16 -26.97 16.24 19.87
N PHE A 17 -26.06 15.30 19.64
CA PHE A 17 -26.06 14.42 18.46
C PHE A 17 -26.44 12.97 18.78
N SER A 18 -27.14 12.70 19.89
CA SER A 18 -27.56 11.34 20.30
C SER A 18 -28.82 10.83 19.58
N ARG A 19 -29.42 11.63 18.69
CA ARG A 19 -30.60 11.21 17.94
C ARG A 19 -30.25 10.12 16.93
N ALA A 20 -31.11 9.11 16.81
CA ALA A 20 -30.94 8.02 15.86
C ALA A 20 -30.86 8.58 14.42
N GLY A 21 -29.71 8.37 13.77
CA GLY A 21 -29.42 8.85 12.41
C GLY A 21 -28.54 10.11 12.34
N GLU A 22 -28.29 10.80 13.45
CA GLU A 22 -27.35 11.93 13.47
C GLU A 22 -25.90 11.47 13.70
N VAL A 23 -24.98 11.93 12.86
CA VAL A 23 -23.54 11.62 12.98
C VAL A 23 -22.93 12.57 14.00
N ASN A 24 -22.38 12.02 15.08
CA ASN A 24 -21.65 12.82 16.08
C ASN A 24 -20.30 13.31 15.49
N PRO A 25 -20.11 14.62 15.26
CA PRO A 25 -18.91 15.17 14.64
C PRO A 25 -17.66 15.04 15.54
N VAL A 26 -17.83 14.99 16.86
CA VAL A 26 -16.73 14.78 17.81
C VAL A 26 -16.20 13.36 17.71
N LEU A 27 -17.09 12.37 17.64
CA LEU A 27 -16.71 10.97 17.44
C LEU A 27 -16.02 10.77 16.08
N LEU A 28 -16.55 11.41 15.02
CA LEU A 28 -15.94 11.39 13.70
C LEU A 28 -14.53 12.01 13.73
N ALA A 29 -14.36 13.19 14.35
CA ALA A 29 -13.07 13.84 14.48
C ALA A 29 -12.06 13.02 15.32
N LYS A 30 -12.52 12.30 16.36
CA LYS A 30 -11.68 11.34 17.11
C LYS A 30 -11.22 10.19 16.21
N ARG A 31 -12.14 9.58 15.46
CA ARG A 31 -11.83 8.48 14.52
C ARG A 31 -10.87 8.94 13.41
N VAL A 32 -11.09 10.12 12.84
CA VAL A 32 -10.21 10.70 11.82
C VAL A 32 -8.81 10.96 12.36
N ARG A 33 -8.69 11.52 13.58
CA ARG A 33 -7.38 11.71 14.23
C ARG A 33 -6.66 10.40 14.48
N LYS A 34 -7.38 9.38 14.97
CA LYS A 34 -6.83 8.04 15.20
C LYS A 34 -6.34 7.40 13.89
N LEU A 35 -7.14 7.47 12.83
CA LEU A 35 -6.72 6.99 11.50
C LEU A 35 -5.52 7.77 10.97
N ALA A 36 -5.48 9.09 11.19
CA ALA A 36 -4.35 9.92 10.76
C ALA A 36 -3.05 9.60 11.53
N SER A 37 -3.12 9.13 12.77
CA SER A 37 -1.94 8.68 13.52
C SER A 37 -1.52 7.25 13.16
N GLU A 38 -2.46 6.35 12.87
CA GLU A 38 -2.18 4.94 12.54
C GLU A 38 -1.74 4.76 11.08
N MET A 39 -2.21 5.60 10.16
CA MET A 39 -1.93 5.47 8.72
C MET A 39 -0.43 5.55 8.38
N PRO A 40 0.37 6.48 8.94
CA PRO A 40 1.81 6.53 8.67
C PRO A 40 2.55 5.28 9.16
N GLU A 41 2.17 4.75 10.32
CA GLU A 41 2.76 3.53 10.87
C GLU A 41 2.46 2.32 9.99
N LEU A 42 1.19 2.18 9.54
CA LEU A 42 0.79 1.14 8.62
C LEU A 42 1.50 1.26 7.26
N GLN A 43 1.64 2.48 6.74
CA GLN A 43 2.39 2.74 5.50
C GLN A 43 3.86 2.35 5.64
N ALA A 44 4.49 2.67 6.78
CA ALA A 44 5.87 2.28 7.06
C ALA A 44 6.01 0.75 7.10
N ALA A 45 5.15 0.06 7.84
CA ALA A 45 5.15 -1.40 7.92
C ALA A 45 4.94 -2.06 6.55
N CYS A 46 4.03 -1.55 5.73
CA CYS A 46 3.80 -2.03 4.37
C CYS A 46 5.04 -1.83 3.49
N ARG A 47 5.71 -0.67 3.57
CA ARG A 47 6.92 -0.39 2.82
C ARG A 47 8.06 -1.35 3.20
N ASP A 48 8.25 -1.59 4.49
CA ASP A 48 9.29 -2.48 4.99
C ASP A 48 9.02 -3.93 4.57
N LEU A 49 7.76 -4.38 4.64
CA LEU A 49 7.34 -5.69 4.16
C LEU A 49 7.59 -5.86 2.66
N LEU A 50 7.24 -4.86 1.86
CA LEU A 50 7.48 -4.87 0.41
C LEU A 50 8.97 -4.90 0.09
N SER A 51 9.79 -4.13 0.82
CA SER A 51 11.25 -4.13 0.66
C SER A 51 11.85 -5.50 1.00
N SER A 52 11.42 -6.11 2.10
CA SER A 52 11.85 -7.46 2.50
C SER A 52 11.47 -8.51 1.46
N LYS A 53 10.22 -8.48 0.96
CA LYS A 53 9.76 -9.35 -0.12
C LYS A 53 10.62 -9.18 -1.38
N GLN A 54 10.92 -7.94 -1.78
CA GLN A 54 11.74 -7.68 -2.95
C GLN A 54 13.15 -8.26 -2.79
N GLY A 55 13.77 -8.10 -1.62
CA GLY A 55 15.07 -8.71 -1.33
C GLY A 55 15.08 -10.24 -1.45
N LEU A 56 14.00 -10.91 -1.04
CA LEU A 56 13.84 -12.36 -1.21
C LEU A 56 13.68 -12.75 -2.67
N VAL A 57 12.90 -12.00 -3.45
CA VAL A 57 12.74 -12.24 -4.89
C VAL A 57 14.08 -12.09 -5.62
N ASP A 58 14.83 -11.04 -5.33
CA ASP A 58 16.15 -10.79 -5.94
C ASP A 58 17.16 -11.88 -5.56
N ALA A 59 17.11 -12.38 -4.32
CA ALA A 59 17.92 -13.50 -3.88
C ALA A 59 17.57 -14.79 -4.62
N ALA A 60 16.27 -15.11 -4.75
CA ALA A 60 15.80 -16.28 -5.48
C ALA A 60 16.20 -16.22 -6.96
N GLN A 61 16.07 -15.05 -7.61
CA GLN A 61 16.52 -14.86 -8.99
C GLN A 61 18.01 -15.12 -9.16
N ARG A 62 18.85 -14.53 -8.30
CA ARG A 62 20.31 -14.72 -8.35
C ARG A 62 20.69 -16.18 -8.13
N GLN A 63 20.12 -16.85 -7.13
CA GLN A 63 20.40 -18.26 -6.87
C GLN A 63 19.94 -19.15 -8.02
N LEU A 64 18.75 -18.91 -8.57
CA LEU A 64 18.22 -19.72 -9.65
C LEU A 64 19.05 -19.56 -10.93
N ALA A 65 19.47 -18.34 -11.26
CA ALA A 65 20.36 -18.09 -12.39
C ALA A 65 21.72 -18.79 -12.21
N ALA A 66 22.33 -18.66 -11.04
CA ALA A 66 23.60 -19.32 -10.73
C ALA A 66 23.50 -20.85 -10.79
N ASN A 67 22.41 -21.41 -10.27
CA ASN A 67 22.15 -22.86 -10.32
C ASN A 67 21.95 -23.33 -11.76
N TYR A 68 21.19 -22.59 -12.57
CA TYR A 68 20.96 -22.91 -13.96
C TYR A 68 22.27 -22.89 -14.78
N THR A 69 23.11 -21.86 -14.60
CA THR A 69 24.43 -21.81 -15.24
C THR A 69 25.32 -22.99 -14.84
N ARG A 70 25.35 -23.35 -13.55
CA ARG A 70 26.10 -24.51 -13.08
C ARG A 70 25.58 -25.81 -13.70
N LEU A 71 24.26 -25.96 -13.79
CA LEU A 71 23.64 -27.13 -14.39
C LEU A 71 23.99 -27.26 -15.88
N GLN A 72 23.98 -26.15 -16.62
CA GLN A 72 24.43 -26.13 -18.02
C GLN A 72 25.90 -26.55 -18.16
N GLN A 73 26.79 -26.06 -17.29
CA GLN A 73 28.21 -26.45 -17.30
C GLN A 73 28.39 -27.95 -17.03
N LEU A 74 27.61 -28.51 -16.09
CA LEU A 74 27.64 -29.94 -15.77
C LEU A 74 27.13 -30.79 -16.93
N CYS A 75 26.02 -30.40 -17.56
CA CYS A 75 25.51 -31.09 -18.75
C CYS A 75 26.54 -31.08 -19.89
N ALA A 76 27.17 -29.92 -20.15
CA ALA A 76 28.21 -29.80 -21.17
C ALA A 76 29.42 -30.69 -20.86
N ALA A 77 29.88 -30.73 -19.61
CA ALA A 77 31.00 -31.57 -19.19
C ALA A 77 30.67 -33.08 -19.27
N ALA A 78 29.42 -33.45 -19.02
CA ALA A 78 28.95 -34.83 -19.09
C ALA A 78 28.56 -35.28 -20.52
N GLY A 79 28.58 -34.38 -21.52
CA GLY A 79 28.05 -34.65 -22.86
C GLY A 79 26.54 -34.90 -22.87
N ALA A 80 25.83 -34.47 -21.83
CA ALA A 80 24.39 -34.60 -21.68
C ALA A 80 23.66 -33.47 -22.42
N PRO A 81 22.41 -33.69 -22.87
CA PRO A 81 21.60 -32.62 -23.44
C PRO A 81 21.41 -31.47 -22.42
N PRO A 82 21.23 -30.23 -22.92
CA PRO A 82 21.05 -29.07 -22.06
C PRO A 82 19.80 -29.22 -21.19
N PRO A 83 19.80 -28.64 -19.98
CA PRO A 83 18.66 -28.68 -19.08
C PRO A 83 17.48 -27.85 -19.64
N ASP A 84 16.25 -28.36 -19.45
CA ASP A 84 15.02 -27.63 -19.76
C ASP A 84 14.98 -26.27 -19.04
N ASP A 85 14.65 -25.23 -19.79
CA ASP A 85 14.66 -23.83 -19.36
C ASP A 85 13.26 -23.21 -19.34
N ALA A 86 12.20 -23.99 -19.64
CA ALA A 86 10.83 -23.49 -19.70
C ALA A 86 10.38 -22.85 -18.37
N SER A 87 10.57 -23.55 -17.25
CA SER A 87 10.22 -23.03 -15.92
C SER A 87 11.10 -21.86 -15.49
N PHE A 88 12.38 -21.87 -15.87
CA PHE A 88 13.32 -20.78 -15.58
C PHE A 88 12.93 -19.49 -16.30
N ARG A 89 12.63 -19.59 -17.60
CA ARG A 89 12.16 -18.45 -18.41
C ARG A 89 10.81 -17.95 -17.91
N SER A 90 9.87 -18.85 -17.62
CA SER A 90 8.56 -18.48 -17.07
C SER A 90 8.70 -17.66 -15.79
N PHE A 91 9.56 -18.10 -14.86
CA PHE A 91 9.82 -17.36 -13.64
C PHE A 91 10.43 -15.97 -13.90
N GLN A 92 11.44 -15.87 -14.78
CA GLN A 92 12.04 -14.58 -15.12
C GLN A 92 11.04 -13.61 -15.74
N THR A 93 10.20 -14.09 -16.66
CA THR A 93 9.16 -13.29 -17.31
C THR A 93 8.16 -12.78 -16.28
N SER A 94 7.63 -13.66 -15.42
CA SER A 94 6.68 -13.24 -14.38
C SER A 94 7.28 -12.18 -13.47
N VAL A 95 8.52 -12.34 -12.98
CA VAL A 95 9.14 -11.31 -12.13
C VAL A 95 9.35 -10.00 -12.90
N GLY A 96 9.74 -10.05 -14.17
CA GLY A 96 9.87 -8.86 -15.01
C GLY A 96 8.56 -8.10 -15.20
N GLU A 97 7.46 -8.81 -15.44
CA GLU A 97 6.11 -8.23 -15.55
C GLU A 97 5.67 -7.57 -14.24
N TRP A 98 5.90 -8.24 -13.10
CA TRP A 98 5.61 -7.68 -11.77
C TRP A 98 6.41 -6.41 -11.50
N SER A 99 7.71 -6.37 -11.83
CA SER A 99 8.54 -5.17 -11.68
C SER A 99 8.07 -4.02 -12.56
N SER A 100 7.67 -4.31 -13.81
CA SER A 100 7.12 -3.32 -14.72
C SER A 100 5.81 -2.72 -14.19
N MET A 101 4.89 -3.56 -13.71
CA MET A 101 3.66 -3.10 -13.06
C MET A 101 3.95 -2.20 -11.87
N LEU A 102 4.92 -2.55 -11.01
CA LEU A 102 5.26 -1.75 -9.85
C LEU A 102 5.77 -0.34 -10.24
N HIS A 103 6.59 -0.25 -11.28
CA HIS A 103 7.07 1.04 -11.80
C HIS A 103 5.93 1.90 -12.38
N HIS A 104 4.97 1.29 -13.09
CA HIS A 104 3.79 2.00 -13.58
C HIS A 104 2.90 2.53 -12.45
N HIS A 105 2.68 1.75 -11.39
CA HIS A 105 1.86 2.17 -10.24
C HIS A 105 2.57 3.24 -9.39
N SER A 106 3.90 3.17 -9.25
CA SER A 106 4.68 4.21 -8.57
C SER A 106 4.66 5.54 -9.34
N ALA A 107 4.56 5.51 -10.67
CA ALA A 107 4.43 6.70 -11.51
C ALA A 107 2.99 7.26 -11.54
N ALA A 108 1.98 6.43 -11.30
CA ALA A 108 0.57 6.81 -11.23
C ALA A 108 0.16 7.43 -9.87
N GLY A 109 1.08 7.51 -8.90
CA GLY A 109 0.87 8.14 -7.60
C GLY A 109 0.88 9.68 -7.66
N GLN A 110 0.07 10.30 -8.54
CA GLN A 110 -0.18 11.73 -8.51
C GLN A 110 -1.31 12.04 -7.52
N GLN A 111 -0.93 12.79 -6.48
CA GLN A 111 -1.76 13.31 -5.41
C GLN A 111 -2.99 14.04 -5.97
N MET A 112 -4.20 13.53 -5.72
CA MET A 112 -5.37 14.40 -5.72
C MET A 112 -5.22 15.31 -4.51
N SER A 113 -4.95 16.58 -4.74
CA SER A 113 -4.63 17.50 -3.67
C SER A 113 -5.84 17.66 -2.76
N ARG A 114 -5.60 18.00 -1.49
CA ARG A 114 -6.68 18.33 -0.54
C ARG A 114 -7.57 19.47 -1.07
N GLN A 115 -7.01 20.32 -1.95
CA GLN A 115 -7.72 21.35 -2.70
C GLN A 115 -8.73 20.77 -3.69
N ASP A 116 -8.41 19.68 -4.39
CA ASP A 116 -9.31 19.02 -5.35
C ASP A 116 -10.50 18.36 -4.66
N LEU A 117 -10.26 17.73 -3.50
CA LEU A 117 -11.30 17.17 -2.64
C LEU A 117 -12.25 18.24 -2.09
N ASN A 118 -11.70 19.37 -1.63
CA ASN A 118 -12.51 20.49 -1.15
C ASN A 118 -13.31 21.16 -2.29
N ALA A 119 -12.73 21.26 -3.49
CA ALA A 119 -13.40 21.77 -4.67
C ALA A 119 -14.52 20.85 -5.18
N ALA A 120 -14.41 19.54 -4.97
CA ALA A 120 -15.47 18.58 -5.29
C ALA A 120 -16.65 18.69 -4.28
N LEU A 121 -16.35 18.78 -2.98
CA LEU A 121 -17.34 18.96 -1.92
C LEU A 121 -18.12 20.28 -2.05
N ALA A 122 -17.44 21.38 -2.42
CA ALA A 122 -18.09 22.67 -2.64
C ALA A 122 -19.06 22.65 -3.84
N ARG A 123 -18.74 21.91 -4.91
CA ARG A 123 -19.60 21.81 -6.11
C ARG A 123 -20.90 21.04 -5.85
N VAL A 124 -20.85 20.02 -5.00
CA VAL A 124 -22.04 19.25 -4.58
C VAL A 124 -22.95 20.08 -3.67
N ALA A 125 -22.39 20.97 -2.84
CA ALA A 125 -23.17 21.86 -1.98
C ALA A 125 -23.91 22.97 -2.77
N THR A 126 -23.43 23.34 -3.96
CA THR A 126 -24.02 24.40 -4.80
C THR A 126 -25.03 23.91 -5.84
N SER A 127 -25.18 22.60 -6.07
CA SER A 127 -26.16 22.07 -7.04
C SER A 127 -27.56 21.80 -6.45
N HIS A 128 -27.81 22.23 -5.21
CA HIS A 128 -29.09 22.07 -4.51
C HIS A 128 -29.73 23.41 -4.11
N VAL A 129 -29.43 24.47 -4.84
CA VAL A 129 -30.19 25.73 -4.84
C VAL A 129 -30.74 25.95 -6.24
#